data_AF-A0A7J8G0J1-F1
#
_entry.id   AF-A0A7J8G0J1-F1
#
_cell.length_a   1.000
_cell.length_b   1.000
_cell.length_c   1.000
_cell.angle_alpha   90.00
_cell.angle_beta   90.00
_cell.angle_gamma   90.00
#
_symmetry.space_group_name_H-M   'P 1'
#
loop_
_entity.id
_entity.type
_entity.pdbx_description
1 polymer ?
#
loop_
_entity_poly.entity_id
_entity_poly.type
_entity_poly.pdbx_seq_one_letter_code
_entity_poly.pdbx_strand_id
1 'polypeptide(L)'
;MCAANSTFCCPGRQELRDLQVNMENQQVQQVEVEATVKPELTAALRDIRAQYESIAAKNLQEAEEWYKSKYADLSDAANRNHEALRQAKQEMNESRRQIQSLTCEVDGLRGTNEALLRQLRELEEQFALEAGGYQAGNARLEEELRQLKEEMARHLREISVPIHSFASFGIKTTLPEVEPPQDSHSRKMVLIKTIETRDGEVVTESQKEQRSELDKSSTHSY
;
A
#
# COMPACT_ATOMS: atom_id res chain seq x y z
N MET A 1 -52.88 48.95 130.34
CA MET A 1 -53.84 48.29 129.42
C MET A 1 -53.03 47.33 128.55
N CYS A 2 -53.31 46.02 128.68
CA CYS A 2 -52.81 44.82 127.98
C CYS A 2 -51.45 44.94 127.23
N ALA A 3 -50.31 44.46 127.75
CA ALA A 3 -49.92 43.07 128.07
C ALA A 3 -49.85 42.14 126.84
N ALA A 4 -48.62 41.82 126.40
CA ALA A 4 -48.12 40.56 125.82
C ALA A 4 -46.92 40.84 124.90
N ASN A 5 -45.83 41.30 125.51
CA ASN A 5 -44.52 41.26 124.90
C ASN A 5 -43.99 39.85 125.15
N SER A 6 -44.10 38.97 124.15
CA SER A 6 -43.47 37.66 124.00
C SER A 6 -44.45 36.74 123.28
N THR A 7 -43.84 35.87 122.47
CA THR A 7 -44.31 34.54 122.09
C THR A 7 -44.95 34.48 120.70
N PHE A 8 -44.15 33.90 119.81
CA PHE A 8 -44.61 33.05 118.73
C PHE A 8 -45.28 33.77 117.56
N CYS A 9 -44.44 34.17 116.59
CA CYS A 9 -44.69 33.60 115.28
C CYS A 9 -44.74 32.08 115.49
N CYS A 10 -45.92 31.47 115.43
CA CYS A 10 -46.02 30.02 115.38
C CYS A 10 -45.07 29.58 114.26
N PRO A 11 -44.00 28.80 114.54
CA PRO A 11 -43.06 28.39 113.51
C PRO A 11 -43.82 27.78 112.32
N GLY A 12 -44.83 26.95 112.63
CA GLY A 12 -45.72 26.36 111.65
C GLY A 12 -46.56 27.34 110.80
N ARG A 13 -46.91 28.55 111.25
CA ARG A 13 -47.67 29.53 110.43
C ARG A 13 -46.76 30.30 109.48
N GLN A 14 -45.50 30.49 109.84
CA GLN A 14 -44.50 31.09 108.96
C GLN A 14 -43.99 30.06 107.96
N GLU A 15 -43.71 28.84 108.41
CA GLU A 15 -43.39 27.69 107.56
C GLU A 15 -44.51 27.35 106.58
N LEU A 16 -45.79 27.44 106.99
CA LEU A 16 -46.92 27.26 106.05
C LEU A 16 -46.98 28.35 104.98
N ARG A 17 -46.65 29.60 105.31
CA ARG A 17 -46.57 30.69 104.31
C ARG A 17 -45.36 30.52 103.41
N ASP A 18 -44.22 30.16 103.95
CA ASP A 18 -43.00 29.94 103.18
C ASP A 18 -43.14 28.73 102.26
N LEU A 19 -43.80 27.66 102.72
CA LEU A 19 -44.18 26.50 101.89
C LEU A 19 -45.21 26.87 100.82
N GLN A 20 -46.18 27.73 101.13
CA GLN A 20 -47.18 28.19 100.17
C GLN A 20 -46.56 29.08 99.09
N VAL A 21 -45.67 30.00 99.47
CA VAL A 21 -44.88 30.82 98.54
C VAL A 21 -43.90 29.96 97.74
N ASN A 22 -43.29 28.92 98.34
CA ASN A 22 -42.46 27.98 97.60
C ASN A 22 -43.27 27.15 96.59
N MET A 23 -44.49 26.75 96.92
CA MET A 23 -45.39 26.06 95.98
C MET A 23 -45.83 26.98 94.84
N GLU A 24 -46.19 28.24 95.14
CA GLU A 24 -46.54 29.24 94.13
C GLU A 24 -45.35 29.55 93.23
N ASN A 25 -44.15 29.73 93.80
CA ASN A 25 -42.92 29.93 93.02
C ASN A 25 -42.53 28.69 92.20
N GLN A 26 -42.74 27.46 92.72
CA GLN A 26 -42.53 26.25 91.93
C GLN A 26 -43.54 26.13 90.79
N GLN A 27 -44.82 26.49 91.00
CA GLN A 27 -45.81 26.52 89.91
C GLN A 27 -45.46 27.57 88.86
N VAL A 28 -45.05 28.78 89.26
CA VAL A 28 -44.63 29.83 88.32
C VAL A 28 -43.38 29.41 87.56
N GLN A 29 -42.37 28.83 88.22
CA GLN A 29 -41.20 28.29 87.55
C GLN A 29 -41.54 27.15 86.58
N GLN A 30 -42.44 26.23 86.95
CA GLN A 30 -42.87 25.16 86.03
C GLN A 30 -43.60 25.72 84.81
N VAL A 31 -44.45 26.73 84.98
CA VAL A 31 -45.17 27.37 83.88
C VAL A 31 -44.24 28.20 82.98
N GLU A 32 -43.28 28.94 83.56
CA GLU A 32 -42.28 29.70 82.79
C GLU A 32 -41.30 28.77 82.05
N VAL A 33 -40.86 27.68 82.67
CA VAL A 33 -40.02 26.67 82.04
C VAL A 33 -40.79 25.95 80.93
N GLU A 34 -42.05 25.57 81.13
CA GLU A 34 -42.86 25.01 80.04
C GLU A 34 -43.14 26.01 78.91
N ALA A 35 -43.35 27.29 79.24
CA ALA A 35 -43.62 28.35 78.27
C ALA A 35 -42.39 28.74 77.45
N THR A 36 -41.17 28.51 77.97
CA THR A 36 -39.90 28.82 77.28
C THR A 36 -39.29 27.62 76.54
N VAL A 37 -39.43 26.40 77.09
CA VAL A 37 -38.89 25.18 76.47
C VAL A 37 -39.70 24.74 75.24
N LYS A 38 -41.02 24.88 75.25
CA LYS A 38 -41.90 24.55 74.10
C LYS A 38 -41.56 25.34 72.82
N PRO A 39 -41.42 26.67 72.83
CA PRO A 39 -41.05 27.43 71.64
C PRO A 39 -39.60 27.18 71.18
N GLU A 40 -38.67 26.90 72.09
CA GLU A 40 -37.28 26.58 71.76
C GLU A 40 -37.15 25.23 71.05
N LEU A 41 -37.81 24.18 71.56
CA LEU A 41 -37.88 22.88 70.89
C LEU A 41 -38.52 22.98 69.50
N THR A 42 -39.57 23.80 69.38
CA THR A 42 -40.26 24.03 68.10
C THR A 42 -39.36 24.75 67.09
N ALA A 43 -38.47 25.64 67.55
CA ALA A 43 -37.47 26.29 66.71
C ALA A 43 -36.39 25.29 66.26
N ALA A 44 -35.84 24.49 67.17
CA ALA A 44 -34.85 23.46 66.84
C ALA A 44 -35.39 22.42 65.82
N LEU A 45 -36.65 22.00 65.97
CA LEU A 45 -37.31 21.09 65.00
C LEU A 45 -37.50 21.74 63.62
N ARG A 46 -37.80 23.05 63.57
CA ARG A 46 -37.87 23.80 62.30
C ARG A 46 -36.51 23.89 61.61
N ASP A 47 -35.45 24.13 62.38
CA ASP A 47 -34.09 24.21 61.85
C ASP A 47 -33.60 22.84 61.33
N ILE A 48 -33.86 21.76 62.07
CA ILE A 48 -33.58 20.39 61.61
C ILE A 48 -34.32 20.11 60.30
N ARG A 49 -35.61 20.47 60.23
CA ARG A 49 -36.40 20.29 59.01
C ARG A 49 -35.82 21.09 57.83
N ALA A 50 -35.46 22.35 58.04
CA ALA A 50 -34.85 23.19 57.00
C ALA A 50 -33.50 22.62 56.52
N GLN A 51 -32.68 22.08 57.44
CA GLN A 51 -31.44 21.39 57.08
C GLN A 51 -31.70 20.14 56.24
N TYR A 52 -32.68 19.32 56.61
CA TYR A 52 -33.06 18.14 55.82
C TYR A 52 -33.57 18.50 54.43
N GLU A 53 -34.43 19.52 54.34
CA GLU A 53 -34.95 20.02 53.06
C GLU A 53 -33.81 20.55 52.16
N SER A 54 -32.84 21.27 52.75
CA SER A 54 -31.64 21.74 52.05
C SER A 54 -30.77 20.58 51.55
N ILE A 55 -30.53 19.57 52.39
CA ILE A 55 -29.75 18.37 52.02
C ILE A 55 -30.48 17.58 50.92
N ALA A 56 -31.80 17.40 51.04
CA ALA A 56 -32.60 16.72 50.02
C ALA A 56 -32.57 17.45 48.68
N ALA A 57 -32.69 18.79 48.68
CA ALA A 57 -32.59 19.60 47.48
C ALA A 57 -31.19 19.50 46.83
N LYS A 58 -30.12 19.56 47.62
CA LYS A 58 -28.74 19.38 47.14
C LYS A 58 -28.52 17.99 46.55
N ASN A 59 -28.93 16.93 47.25
CA ASN A 59 -28.83 15.56 46.75
C ASN A 59 -29.59 15.37 45.42
N LEU A 60 -30.76 16.01 45.27
CA LEU A 60 -31.52 15.95 44.02
C LEU A 60 -30.77 16.67 42.89
N GLN A 61 -30.25 17.87 43.14
CA GLN A 61 -29.48 18.62 42.15
C GLN A 61 -28.21 17.88 41.73
N GLU A 62 -27.45 17.36 42.70
CA GLU A 62 -26.24 16.57 42.45
C GLU A 62 -26.55 15.31 41.63
N ALA A 63 -27.66 14.62 41.93
CA ALA A 63 -28.10 13.48 41.15
C ALA A 63 -28.47 13.88 39.72
N GLU A 64 -29.20 14.97 39.52
CA GLU A 64 -29.54 15.47 38.19
C GLU A 64 -28.30 15.85 37.37
N GLU A 65 -27.37 16.59 37.97
CA GLU A 65 -26.11 16.98 37.33
C GLU A 65 -25.28 15.76 36.97
N TRP A 66 -25.19 14.78 37.88
CA TRP A 66 -24.51 13.51 37.64
C TRP A 66 -25.15 12.73 36.48
N TYR A 67 -26.48 12.62 36.45
CA TYR A 67 -27.20 11.95 35.36
C TYR A 67 -27.03 12.70 34.02
N LYS A 68 -27.09 14.04 34.02
CA LYS A 68 -26.86 14.87 32.82
C LYS A 68 -25.45 14.65 32.27
N SER A 69 -24.43 14.69 33.14
CA SER A 69 -23.05 14.42 32.74
C SER A 69 -22.91 13.00 32.20
N LYS A 70 -23.48 11.99 32.88
CA LYS A 70 -23.38 10.60 32.45
C LYS A 70 -24.06 10.35 31.10
N TYR A 71 -25.21 10.98 30.90
CA TYR A 71 -25.92 10.94 29.63
C TYR A 71 -25.12 11.60 28.50
N ALA A 72 -24.54 12.77 28.76
CA ALA A 72 -23.68 13.47 27.81
C ALA A 72 -22.48 12.59 27.41
N ASP A 73 -21.79 11.98 28.37
CA ASP A 73 -20.66 11.09 28.10
C ASP A 73 -21.04 9.89 27.22
N LEU A 74 -22.19 9.25 27.52
CA LEU A 74 -22.70 8.12 26.75
C LEU A 74 -23.12 8.54 25.34
N SER A 75 -23.78 9.70 25.21
CA SER A 75 -24.19 10.25 23.91
C SER A 75 -22.97 10.57 23.05
N ASP A 76 -21.97 11.24 23.63
CA ASP A 76 -20.71 11.54 22.96
C ASP A 76 -19.96 10.27 22.55
N ALA A 77 -19.89 9.27 23.42
CA ALA A 77 -19.26 7.99 23.08
C ALA A 77 -20.00 7.28 21.93
N ALA A 78 -21.34 7.29 21.92
CA ALA A 78 -22.13 6.74 20.83
C ALA A 78 -21.88 7.49 19.52
N ASN A 79 -21.84 8.82 19.55
CA ASN A 79 -21.55 9.65 18.38
C ASN A 79 -20.15 9.38 17.82
N ARG A 80 -19.12 9.26 18.67
CA ARG A 80 -17.77 8.89 18.25
C ARG A 80 -17.73 7.49 17.62
N ASN A 81 -18.45 6.53 18.19
CA ASN A 81 -18.53 5.18 17.63
C ASN A 81 -19.22 5.17 16.25
N HIS A 82 -20.33 5.91 16.11
CA HIS A 82 -21.02 6.08 14.84
C HIS A 82 -20.13 6.71 13.77
N GLU A 83 -19.38 7.76 14.11
CA GLU A 83 -18.45 8.40 13.18
C GLU A 83 -17.29 7.47 12.81
N ALA A 84 -16.71 6.74 13.77
CA ALA A 84 -15.67 5.74 13.50
C ALA A 84 -16.18 4.64 12.56
N LEU A 85 -17.41 4.15 12.76
CA LEU A 85 -18.04 3.18 11.88
C LEU A 85 -18.29 3.75 10.47
N ARG A 86 -18.69 5.03 10.39
CA ARG A 86 -18.90 5.73 9.12
C ARG A 86 -17.58 5.85 8.35
N GLN A 87 -16.50 6.24 9.03
CA GLN A 87 -15.15 6.34 8.45
C GLN A 87 -14.65 4.98 7.96
N ALA A 88 -14.72 3.94 8.80
CA ALA A 88 -14.31 2.59 8.40
C ALA A 88 -15.09 2.07 7.16
N LYS A 89 -16.39 2.38 7.07
CA LYS A 89 -17.18 2.06 5.87
C LYS A 89 -16.74 2.85 4.63
N GLN A 90 -16.36 4.11 4.78
CA GLN A 90 -15.84 4.91 3.68
C GLN A 90 -14.49 4.36 3.18
N GLU A 91 -13.58 4.05 4.09
CA GLU A 91 -12.28 3.45 3.78
C GLU A 91 -12.43 2.11 3.06
N MET A 92 -13.29 1.22 3.57
CA MET A 92 -13.61 -0.05 2.91
C MET A 92 -14.12 0.15 1.47
N ASN A 93 -15.00 1.13 1.26
CA ASN A 93 -15.51 1.43 -0.07
C ASN A 93 -14.44 1.99 -1.01
N GLU A 94 -13.53 2.82 -0.50
CA GLU A 94 -12.41 3.36 -1.26
C GLU A 94 -11.42 2.26 -1.65
N SER A 95 -11.03 1.40 -0.72
CA SER A 95 -10.19 0.22 -1.01
C SER A 95 -10.85 -0.68 -2.07
N ARG A 96 -12.16 -0.89 -2.00
CA ARG A 96 -12.89 -1.67 -3.01
C ARG A 96 -12.81 -1.01 -4.40
N ARG A 97 -12.93 0.32 -4.49
CA ARG A 97 -12.77 1.05 -5.76
C ARG A 97 -11.35 0.94 -6.31
N GLN A 98 -10.35 1.05 -5.45
CA GLN A 98 -8.94 0.88 -5.84
C GLN A 98 -8.66 -0.51 -6.40
N ILE A 99 -9.17 -1.57 -5.75
CA ILE A 99 -9.07 -2.94 -6.24
C ILE A 99 -9.69 -3.06 -7.64
N GLN A 100 -10.87 -2.50 -7.85
CA GLN A 100 -11.53 -2.54 -9.17
C GLN A 100 -10.70 -1.81 -10.23
N SER A 101 -10.21 -0.60 -9.91
CA SER A 101 -9.36 0.18 -10.82
C SER A 101 -8.10 -0.57 -11.23
N LEU A 102 -7.37 -1.12 -10.25
CA LEU A 102 -6.14 -1.89 -10.50
C LEU A 102 -6.43 -3.17 -11.28
N THR A 103 -7.57 -3.83 -11.01
CA THR A 103 -7.99 -5.01 -11.77
C THR A 103 -8.19 -4.67 -13.24
N CYS A 104 -8.91 -3.58 -13.53
CA CYS A 104 -9.10 -3.10 -14.91
C CYS A 104 -7.78 -2.73 -15.59
N GLU A 105 -6.85 -2.12 -14.86
CA GLU A 105 -5.53 -1.79 -15.38
C GLU A 105 -4.71 -3.04 -15.73
N VAL A 106 -4.70 -4.05 -14.84
CA VAL A 106 -4.04 -5.34 -15.08
C VAL A 106 -4.62 -6.04 -16.31
N ASP A 107 -5.95 -6.07 -16.44
CA ASP A 107 -6.60 -6.70 -17.60
C ASP A 107 -6.33 -5.93 -18.89
N GLY A 108 -6.28 -4.59 -18.84
CA GLY A 108 -5.87 -3.75 -19.96
C GLY A 108 -4.43 -4.05 -20.40
N LEU A 109 -3.49 -4.09 -19.45
CA LEU A 109 -2.08 -4.41 -19.72
C LEU A 109 -1.92 -5.82 -20.29
N ARG A 110 -2.63 -6.81 -19.75
CA ARG A 110 -2.66 -8.17 -20.31
C ARG A 110 -3.12 -8.18 -21.76
N GLY A 111 -4.22 -7.48 -22.07
CA GLY A 111 -4.73 -7.36 -23.44
C GLY A 111 -3.71 -6.71 -24.39
N THR A 112 -3.01 -5.65 -23.95
CA THR A 112 -1.94 -5.04 -24.76
C THR A 112 -0.75 -5.97 -24.97
N ASN A 113 -0.37 -6.74 -23.95
CA ASN A 113 0.73 -7.70 -24.05
C ASN A 113 0.40 -8.82 -25.04
N GLU A 114 -0.81 -9.40 -24.96
CA GLU A 114 -1.29 -10.40 -25.90
C GLU A 114 -1.30 -9.87 -27.34
N ALA A 115 -1.75 -8.63 -27.55
CA ALA A 115 -1.73 -7.99 -28.86
C ALA A 115 -0.31 -7.83 -29.42
N LEU A 116 0.64 -7.36 -28.59
CA LEU A 116 2.05 -7.21 -28.98
C LEU A 116 2.71 -8.55 -29.30
N LEU A 117 2.45 -9.60 -28.49
CA LEU A 117 2.96 -10.95 -28.76
C LEU A 117 2.40 -11.51 -30.08
N ARG A 118 1.14 -11.19 -30.40
CA ARG A 118 0.54 -11.58 -31.67
C ARG A 118 1.21 -10.87 -32.85
N GLN A 119 1.40 -9.55 -32.74
CA GLN A 119 2.10 -8.76 -33.76
C GLN A 119 3.53 -9.26 -33.99
N LEU A 120 4.25 -9.62 -32.92
CA LEU A 120 5.59 -10.19 -33.02
C LEU A 120 5.59 -11.48 -33.84
N ARG A 121 4.67 -12.41 -33.55
CA ARG A 121 4.54 -13.67 -34.32
C ARG A 121 4.21 -13.42 -35.78
N GLU A 122 3.28 -12.51 -36.06
CA GLU A 122 2.91 -12.14 -37.43
C GLU A 122 4.12 -11.57 -38.20
N LEU A 123 4.96 -10.75 -37.54
CA LEU A 123 6.20 -10.25 -38.13
C LEU A 123 7.24 -11.36 -38.35
N GLU A 124 7.44 -12.24 -37.37
CA GLU A 124 8.35 -13.39 -37.50
C GLU A 124 7.95 -14.29 -38.67
N GLU A 125 6.65 -14.57 -38.84
CA GLU A 125 6.12 -15.33 -39.97
C GLU A 125 6.35 -14.62 -41.32
N GLN A 126 6.10 -13.31 -41.38
CA GLN A 126 6.37 -12.50 -42.58
C GLN A 126 7.85 -12.54 -42.97
N PHE A 127 8.75 -12.31 -42.01
CA PHE A 127 10.19 -12.36 -42.27
C PHE A 127 10.66 -13.75 -42.70
N ALA A 128 10.11 -14.82 -42.11
CA ALA A 128 10.43 -16.18 -42.52
C ALA A 128 10.02 -16.46 -43.98
N LEU A 129 8.85 -15.96 -44.39
CA LEU A 129 8.38 -16.06 -45.78
C LEU A 129 9.26 -15.27 -46.75
N GLU A 130 9.60 -14.03 -46.42
CA GLU A 130 10.50 -13.19 -47.23
C GLU A 130 11.88 -13.83 -47.38
N ALA A 131 12.46 -14.30 -46.27
CA ALA A 131 13.74 -15.01 -46.27
C ALA A 131 13.68 -16.27 -47.15
N GLY A 132 12.62 -17.06 -47.04
CA GLY A 132 12.38 -18.22 -47.90
C GLY A 132 12.29 -17.84 -49.38
N GLY A 133 11.61 -16.73 -49.70
CA GLY A 133 11.54 -16.18 -51.05
C GLY A 133 12.90 -15.79 -51.62
N TYR A 134 13.74 -15.10 -50.84
CA TYR A 134 15.11 -14.75 -51.25
C TYR A 134 15.98 -16.00 -51.46
N GLN A 135 15.88 -17.00 -50.57
CA GLN A 135 16.61 -18.27 -50.72
C GLN A 135 16.20 -19.03 -51.98
N ALA A 136 14.90 -19.12 -52.28
CA ALA A 136 14.40 -19.73 -53.50
C ALA A 136 14.87 -18.98 -54.76
N GLY A 137 14.89 -17.64 -54.71
CA GLY A 137 15.42 -16.81 -55.78
C GLY A 137 16.91 -17.05 -56.04
N ASN A 138 17.72 -17.09 -54.97
CA ASN A 138 19.14 -17.41 -55.06
C ASN A 138 19.38 -18.80 -55.66
N ALA A 139 18.66 -19.83 -55.17
CA ALA A 139 18.78 -21.18 -55.69
C ALA A 139 18.45 -21.27 -57.19
N ARG A 140 17.43 -20.52 -57.65
CA ARG A 140 17.09 -20.45 -59.09
C ARG A 140 18.22 -19.82 -59.90
N LEU A 141 18.78 -18.71 -59.43
CA LEU A 141 19.88 -18.02 -60.11
C LEU A 141 21.17 -18.86 -60.13
N GLU A 142 21.47 -19.57 -59.04
CA GLU A 142 22.59 -20.50 -58.97
C GLU A 142 22.45 -21.64 -59.99
N GLU A 143 21.24 -22.17 -60.15
CA GLU A 143 20.92 -23.20 -61.14
C GLU A 143 21.02 -22.69 -62.58
N GLU A 144 20.46 -21.51 -62.88
CA GLU A 144 20.63 -20.85 -64.19
C GLU A 144 22.12 -20.64 -64.54
N LEU A 145 22.92 -20.20 -63.55
CA LEU A 145 24.36 -20.02 -63.71
C LEU A 145 25.07 -21.36 -63.97
N ARG A 146 24.69 -22.43 -63.27
CA ARG A 146 25.24 -23.78 -63.47
C ARG A 146 24.93 -24.30 -64.88
N GLN A 147 23.68 -24.17 -65.33
CA GLN A 147 23.25 -24.57 -66.66
C GLN A 147 24.04 -23.82 -67.74
N LEU A 148 24.17 -22.50 -67.62
CA LEU A 148 24.93 -21.70 -68.60
C LEU A 148 26.42 -22.10 -68.63
N LYS A 149 27.02 -22.39 -67.48
CA LYS A 149 28.41 -22.90 -67.41
C LYS A 149 28.56 -24.24 -68.13
N GLU A 150 27.61 -25.15 -67.95
CA GLU A 150 27.62 -26.45 -68.63
C GLU A 150 27.43 -26.30 -70.15
N GLU A 151 26.54 -25.39 -70.57
CA GLU A 151 26.37 -25.04 -71.98
C GLU A 151 27.64 -24.47 -72.60
N MET A 152 28.29 -23.51 -71.93
CA MET A 152 29.57 -22.96 -72.37
C MET A 152 30.64 -24.04 -72.48
N ALA A 153 30.76 -24.91 -71.48
CA ALA A 153 31.73 -26.01 -71.50
C ALA A 153 31.47 -26.98 -72.66
N ARG A 154 30.20 -27.25 -73.00
CA ARG A 154 29.81 -28.07 -74.15
C ARG A 154 30.22 -27.41 -75.47
N HIS A 155 29.90 -26.13 -75.66
CA HIS A 155 30.29 -25.38 -76.86
C HIS A 155 31.81 -25.35 -77.05
N LEU A 156 32.57 -25.16 -75.96
CA LEU A 156 34.03 -25.21 -76.01
C LEU A 156 34.56 -26.58 -76.44
N ARG A 157 33.96 -27.69 -75.97
CA ARG A 157 34.32 -29.05 -76.43
C ARG A 157 34.00 -29.23 -77.91
N GLU A 158 32.81 -28.82 -78.35
CA GLU A 158 32.39 -28.90 -79.75
C GLU A 158 33.30 -28.08 -80.68
N ILE A 159 33.81 -26.94 -80.23
CA ILE A 159 34.78 -26.11 -80.97
C ILE A 159 36.21 -26.69 -80.90
N SER A 160 36.59 -27.34 -79.80
CA SER A 160 37.90 -27.97 -79.63
C SER A 160 38.04 -29.30 -80.40
N VAL A 161 36.97 -30.07 -80.58
CA VAL A 161 36.97 -31.32 -81.36
C VAL A 161 37.45 -31.14 -82.82
N PRO A 162 37.05 -30.10 -83.57
CA PRO A 162 37.66 -29.73 -84.84
C PRO A 162 39.17 -29.63 -84.75
N ILE A 163 39.71 -29.01 -83.69
CA ILE A 163 41.15 -28.78 -83.52
C ILE A 163 41.89 -30.09 -83.28
N HIS A 164 41.33 -31.08 -82.57
CA HIS A 164 41.97 -32.40 -82.41
C HIS A 164 41.93 -33.21 -83.72
N SER A 165 40.88 -33.05 -84.53
CA SER A 165 40.85 -33.60 -85.89
C SER A 165 41.93 -32.95 -86.77
N PHE A 166 42.22 -31.65 -86.60
CA PHE A 166 43.30 -30.95 -87.29
C PHE A 166 44.71 -31.20 -86.71
N ALA A 167 44.84 -31.48 -85.41
CA ALA A 167 46.13 -31.75 -84.74
C ALA A 167 46.72 -33.13 -85.07
N SER A 168 45.95 -34.00 -85.72
CA SER A 168 46.48 -35.20 -86.39
C SER A 168 47.32 -34.86 -87.64
N PHE A 169 47.26 -33.62 -88.11
CA PHE A 169 48.24 -33.04 -89.03
C PHE A 169 49.38 -32.43 -88.20
N GLY A 170 50.46 -33.19 -88.05
CA GLY A 170 51.50 -32.95 -87.05
C GLY A 170 52.13 -31.55 -87.08
N ILE A 171 51.98 -30.81 -85.98
CA ILE A 171 52.83 -29.67 -85.63
C ILE A 171 53.31 -29.88 -84.19
N LYS A 172 54.61 -30.18 -84.03
CA LYS A 172 55.29 -30.22 -82.74
C LYS A 172 55.32 -28.79 -82.19
N THR A 173 54.57 -28.53 -81.12
CA THR A 173 54.66 -27.26 -80.39
C THR A 173 54.84 -27.59 -78.90
N THR A 174 55.95 -27.13 -78.37
CA THR A 174 56.37 -27.24 -76.97
C THR A 174 55.43 -26.42 -76.08
N LEU A 175 54.79 -27.07 -75.10
CA LEU A 175 54.03 -26.41 -74.04
C LEU A 175 54.95 -25.57 -73.13
N PRO A 176 54.56 -24.36 -72.73
CA PRO A 176 55.03 -23.77 -71.47
C PRO A 176 54.16 -24.28 -70.31
N GLU A 177 54.85 -24.61 -69.23
CA GLU A 177 54.31 -24.97 -67.92
C GLU A 177 53.56 -23.78 -67.32
N VAL A 178 52.29 -23.98 -66.96
CA VAL A 178 51.46 -23.01 -66.24
C VAL A 178 51.61 -23.32 -64.75
N GLU A 179 52.26 -22.43 -64.01
CA GLU A 179 52.30 -22.51 -62.55
C GLU A 179 50.90 -22.37 -61.94
N PRO A 180 50.59 -23.09 -60.85
CA PRO A 180 49.30 -23.00 -60.19
C PRO A 180 49.10 -21.63 -59.53
N PRO A 181 47.85 -21.13 -59.45
CA PRO A 181 47.58 -19.85 -58.79
C PRO A 181 47.91 -19.95 -57.30
N GLN A 182 48.75 -19.04 -56.80
CA GLN A 182 49.01 -18.89 -55.37
C GLN A 182 47.71 -18.50 -54.64
N ASP A 183 47.37 -19.25 -53.59
CA ASP A 183 46.27 -18.94 -52.68
C ASP A 183 46.54 -17.59 -52.00
N SER A 184 45.81 -16.56 -52.44
CA SER A 184 45.79 -15.27 -51.76
C SER A 184 45.02 -15.40 -50.44
N HIS A 185 45.75 -15.46 -49.33
CA HIS A 185 45.18 -15.42 -47.98
C HIS A 185 44.31 -14.17 -47.82
N SER A 186 42.99 -14.35 -47.91
CA SER A 186 42.01 -13.28 -47.62
C SER A 186 42.05 -12.98 -46.13
N ARG A 187 42.78 -11.92 -45.74
CA ARG A 187 42.76 -11.40 -44.37
C ARG A 187 41.39 -10.77 -44.11
N LYS A 188 40.63 -11.34 -43.18
CA LYS A 188 39.36 -10.76 -42.71
C LYS A 188 39.64 -9.83 -41.52
N MET A 189 39.18 -8.59 -41.61
CA MET A 189 39.14 -7.66 -40.48
C MET A 189 37.79 -7.77 -39.80
N VAL A 190 37.78 -7.84 -38.47
CA VAL A 190 36.54 -7.84 -37.68
C VAL A 190 36.49 -6.56 -36.85
N LEU A 191 35.37 -5.84 -36.97
CA LEU A 191 35.08 -4.65 -36.17
C LEU A 191 34.22 -5.06 -34.99
N ILE A 192 34.76 -4.96 -33.78
CA ILE A 192 34.01 -5.24 -32.55
C ILE A 192 33.52 -3.91 -31.99
N LYS A 193 32.20 -3.75 -31.94
CA LYS A 193 31.51 -2.59 -31.40
C LYS A 193 30.89 -2.98 -30.07
N THR A 194 31.38 -2.40 -28.98
CA THR A 194 30.82 -2.61 -27.64
C THR A 194 29.94 -1.42 -27.30
N ILE A 195 28.68 -1.68 -26.99
CA ILE A 195 27.68 -0.66 -26.66
C ILE A 195 27.25 -0.90 -25.21
N GLU A 196 27.48 0.08 -24.35
CA GLU A 196 26.92 0.09 -22.99
C GLU A 196 25.63 0.90 -22.97
N THR A 197 24.52 0.24 -22.66
CA THR A 197 23.20 0.86 -22.51
C THR A 197 22.78 0.90 -21.05
N ARG A 198 22.34 2.06 -20.58
CA ARG A 198 21.70 2.23 -19.26
C ARG A 198 20.36 2.92 -19.48
N ASP A 199 19.30 2.35 -18.91
CA ASP A 199 17.92 2.86 -19.02
C ASP A 199 17.43 3.08 -20.47
N GLY A 200 17.92 2.26 -21.40
CA GLY A 200 17.52 2.30 -22.82
C GLY A 200 18.27 3.31 -23.69
N GLU A 201 19.18 4.11 -23.13
CA GLU A 201 19.99 5.10 -23.87
C GLU A 201 21.46 4.64 -23.98
N VAL A 202 22.08 4.88 -25.14
CA VAL A 202 23.49 4.51 -25.39
C VAL A 202 24.39 5.56 -24.75
N VAL A 203 25.09 5.18 -23.67
CA VAL A 203 25.90 6.12 -22.88
C VAL A 203 27.33 6.22 -23.41
N THR A 204 27.86 5.13 -23.96
CA THR A 204 29.24 5.06 -24.45
C THR A 204 29.34 4.06 -25.61
N GLU A 205 29.90 4.51 -26.74
CA GLU A 205 30.20 3.69 -27.91
C GLU A 205 31.71 3.62 -28.11
N SER A 206 32.27 2.41 -28.15
CA SER A 206 33.68 2.19 -28.48
C SER A 206 33.82 1.13 -29.57
N GLN A 207 34.67 1.42 -30.56
CA GLN A 207 34.95 0.56 -31.71
C GLN A 207 36.43 0.18 -31.71
N LYS A 208 36.72 -1.12 -31.86
CA LYS A 208 38.09 -1.62 -31.97
C LYS A 208 38.21 -2.60 -33.14
N GLU A 209 39.15 -2.32 -34.03
CA GLU A 209 39.49 -3.20 -35.16
C GLU A 209 40.50 -4.26 -34.71
N GLN A 210 40.20 -5.53 -34.97
CA GLN A 210 41.10 -6.64 -34.66
C GLN A 210 41.29 -7.54 -35.88
N ARG A 211 42.56 -7.88 -36.16
CA ARG A 211 42.95 -8.81 -37.23
C ARG A 211 42.92 -10.24 -36.68
N SER A 212 42.15 -11.11 -37.33
CA SER A 212 42.11 -12.53 -37.00
C SER A 212 42.98 -13.31 -37.99
N GLU A 213 44.03 -13.96 -37.48
CA GLU A 213 44.78 -14.98 -38.21
C GLU A 213 44.13 -16.34 -37.92
N LEU A 214 43.37 -16.86 -38.88
CA LEU A 214 42.79 -18.20 -38.82
C LEU A 214 43.87 -19.22 -39.19
N ASP A 215 44.61 -19.72 -38.20
CA ASP A 215 45.46 -20.89 -38.37
C ASP A 215 44.60 -22.14 -38.57
N LYS A 216 44.74 -22.77 -39.74
CA LYS A 216 44.13 -24.09 -40.02
C LYS A 216 44.89 -25.15 -39.22
N SER A 217 44.42 -25.47 -38.02
CA SER A 217 44.76 -26.74 -37.37
C SER A 217 43.50 -27.46 -36.91
N SER A 218 42.93 -28.24 -37.82
CA SER A 218 42.20 -29.45 -37.44
C SER A 218 42.17 -30.39 -38.64
N THR A 219 43.30 -31.07 -38.83
CA THR A 219 43.35 -32.31 -39.59
C THR A 219 43.34 -33.44 -38.56
N HIS A 220 42.53 -34.47 -38.85
CA HIS A 220 42.40 -35.76 -38.15
C HIS A 220 41.46 -35.83 -36.94
N SER A 221 40.20 -36.17 -37.26
CA SER A 221 39.39 -37.09 -36.47
C SER A 221 39.61 -38.51 -37.02
N TYR A 222 39.91 -39.45 -36.12
CA TYR A 222 39.29 -40.78 -36.10
C TYR A 222 38.65 -40.93 -34.72
#